data_AF-M0D1W7-F1
#
_entry.id   AF-M0D1W7-F1
#
_cell.length_a   1.000
_cell.length_b   1.000
_cell.length_c   1.000
_cell.angle_alpha   90.00
_cell.angle_beta   90.00
_cell.angle_gamma   90.00
#
_symmetry.space_group_name_H-M   'P 1'
#
loop_
_entity.id
_entity.type
_entity.pdbx_description
1 polymer ?
#
loop_
_entity_poly.entity_id
_entity_poly.type
_entity_poly.pdbx_seq_one_letter_code
_entity_poly.pdbx_strand_id
1 'polypeptide(L)'
;MATVFVAYGEDGRSEIAAVLDDVAPDVNAEVVVEEGRGVSDETNVSSQKKLIDAIESDDREWAYVVMGNVQHGAVESFVLPSLTESVLDLRDVPVALDPVRSAFSGFMPSQAIGSDMSRILVTGGLGGSGRWIVDRLADDGHEVMCVDQRYAESERGNVDVRVADLTDRGDVFDLVGAFDPDGVVHWAAIPDPLDHPGGEVFENNIVSTYNVLEAAGRADARVVWASSESALGFPFAAETPAPDYLPIDEEHPLRPEDPYGVSKEAGEALARQTVRRHDVSVVSIRPSWIQYPGEYDCLDVEPPAEGVGNFWSYVDVRDIASIVAAALDADIEGHEAVFAVADENYADRDTVDLFEEQFGAVPEPCDLSGDDASISNARAADLLGWEPARSWREAADEDVDGPTV
;
A
#
# COMPACT_ATOMS: atom_id res chain seq x y z
N MET A 1 -26.35 39.11 -8.12
CA MET A 1 -25.12 38.87 -8.90
C MET A 1 -24.19 38.20 -7.92
N ALA A 2 -23.86 36.93 -8.15
CA ALA A 2 -23.06 36.15 -7.22
C ALA A 2 -21.58 36.33 -7.58
N THR A 3 -20.75 36.85 -6.68
CA THR A 3 -19.31 37.00 -6.98
C THR A 3 -18.59 35.73 -6.54
N VAL A 4 -17.78 35.14 -7.43
CA VAL A 4 -17.00 33.92 -7.22
C VAL A 4 -15.52 34.29 -7.19
N PHE A 5 -14.80 33.93 -6.13
CA PHE A 5 -13.37 34.21 -5.98
C PHE A 5 -12.52 32.96 -6.17
N VAL A 6 -11.44 33.08 -6.95
CA VAL A 6 -10.50 32.00 -7.30
C VAL A 6 -9.07 32.43 -6.98
N ALA A 7 -8.39 31.65 -6.15
CA ALA A 7 -7.10 32.05 -5.57
C ALA A 7 -5.86 31.65 -6.41
N TYR A 8 -5.98 30.84 -7.48
CA TYR A 8 -4.81 30.37 -8.22
C TYR A 8 -5.06 30.19 -9.73
N GLY A 9 -4.20 30.84 -10.54
CA GLY A 9 -3.95 30.54 -11.96
C GLY A 9 -4.95 31.12 -12.98
N GLU A 10 -4.46 31.51 -14.16
CA GLU A 10 -5.32 31.92 -15.30
C GLU A 10 -6.16 30.75 -15.85
N ASP A 11 -5.66 29.51 -15.73
CA ASP A 11 -6.32 28.31 -16.24
C ASP A 11 -7.63 27.98 -15.51
N GLY A 12 -7.71 28.24 -14.20
CA GLY A 12 -8.91 27.97 -13.39
C GLY A 12 -10.13 28.84 -13.75
N ARG A 13 -9.92 29.98 -14.41
CA ARG A 13 -11.03 30.88 -14.80
C ARG A 13 -11.97 30.26 -15.81
N SER A 14 -11.40 29.59 -16.82
CA SER A 14 -12.17 29.03 -17.93
C SER A 14 -12.92 27.78 -17.52
N GLU A 15 -12.31 26.96 -16.65
CA GLU A 15 -12.93 25.77 -16.07
C GLU A 15 -14.12 26.11 -15.19
N ILE A 16 -13.97 27.10 -14.30
CA ILE A 16 -15.07 27.52 -13.40
C ILE A 16 -16.22 28.18 -14.17
N ALA A 17 -15.92 28.93 -15.23
CA ALA A 17 -16.96 29.48 -16.10
C ALA A 17 -17.75 28.36 -16.81
N ALA A 18 -17.06 27.33 -17.32
CA ALA A 18 -17.69 26.18 -17.97
C ALA A 18 -18.56 25.37 -17.01
N VAL A 19 -18.12 25.18 -15.76
CA VAL A 19 -18.90 24.55 -14.69
C VAL A 19 -20.15 25.36 -14.39
N LEU A 20 -20.02 26.68 -14.16
CA LEU A 20 -21.18 27.52 -13.83
C LEU A 20 -22.24 27.52 -14.93
N ASP A 21 -21.82 27.49 -16.20
CA ASP A 21 -22.74 27.34 -17.34
C ASP A 21 -23.44 25.97 -17.36
N ASP A 22 -22.83 24.90 -16.83
CA ASP A 22 -23.39 23.55 -16.79
C ASP A 22 -24.32 23.30 -15.59
N VAL A 23 -23.86 23.62 -14.37
CA VAL A 23 -24.62 23.33 -13.13
C VAL A 23 -25.56 24.47 -12.71
N ALA A 24 -25.29 25.71 -13.11
CA ALA A 24 -26.05 26.87 -12.67
C ALA A 24 -26.22 27.96 -13.75
N PRO A 25 -26.72 27.63 -14.96
CA PRO A 25 -26.78 28.56 -16.10
C PRO A 25 -27.61 29.82 -15.87
N ASP A 26 -28.51 29.80 -14.90
CA ASP A 26 -29.37 30.94 -14.54
C ASP A 26 -28.71 31.89 -13.50
N VAL A 27 -27.53 31.53 -12.98
CA VAL A 27 -26.80 32.34 -11.99
C VAL A 27 -25.88 33.32 -12.70
N ASN A 28 -26.19 34.61 -12.60
CA ASN A 28 -25.31 35.66 -13.10
C ASN A 28 -24.13 35.86 -12.12
N ALA A 29 -22.97 35.27 -12.48
CA ALA A 29 -21.77 35.25 -11.66
C ALA A 29 -20.61 36.07 -12.24
N GLU A 30 -19.81 36.69 -11.37
CA GLU A 30 -18.54 37.33 -11.73
C GLU A 30 -17.38 36.53 -11.13
N VAL A 31 -16.50 36.00 -11.98
CA VAL A 31 -15.29 35.27 -11.56
C VAL A 31 -14.13 36.26 -11.41
N VAL A 32 -13.63 36.39 -10.19
CA VAL A 32 -12.46 37.20 -9.84
C VAL A 32 -11.29 36.25 -9.58
N VAL A 33 -10.21 36.42 -10.35
CA VAL A 33 -8.97 35.66 -10.19
C VAL A 33 -7.91 36.62 -9.66
N GLU A 34 -7.24 36.28 -8.56
CA GLU A 34 -6.06 37.02 -8.13
C GLU A 34 -4.81 36.41 -8.79
N GLU A 35 -4.15 37.17 -9.67
CA GLU A 35 -2.82 36.82 -10.13
C GLU A 35 -1.84 37.00 -8.96
N GLY A 36 -1.36 35.87 -8.42
CA GLY A 36 -0.27 35.87 -7.44
C GLY A 36 0.95 36.59 -8.03
N ARG A 37 1.08 37.89 -7.77
CA ARG A 37 2.29 38.63 -8.10
C ARG A 37 3.45 37.96 -7.37
N GLY A 38 4.43 37.52 -8.14
CA GLY A 38 5.66 36.94 -7.63
C GLY A 38 6.28 37.82 -6.55
N VAL A 39 6.20 37.35 -5.31
CA VAL A 39 6.95 37.87 -4.18
C VAL A 39 7.31 36.67 -3.32
N SER A 40 8.55 36.20 -3.46
CA SER A 40 9.27 35.64 -2.33
C SER A 40 9.40 36.75 -1.28
N ASP A 41 8.74 36.66 -0.12
CA ASP A 41 9.12 37.45 1.07
C ASP A 41 8.55 36.84 2.36
N GLU A 42 9.47 36.28 3.15
CA GLU A 42 9.81 36.64 4.54
C GLU A 42 8.73 36.84 5.62
N THR A 43 7.44 36.66 5.33
CA THR A 43 6.40 36.59 6.37
C THR A 43 5.57 35.33 6.16
N ASN A 44 5.63 34.43 7.13
CA ASN A 44 4.96 33.14 7.15
C ASN A 44 3.44 33.33 7.34
N VAL A 45 2.79 34.00 6.39
CA VAL A 45 1.36 34.26 6.36
C VAL A 45 0.73 33.18 5.48
N SER A 46 -0.04 32.28 6.10
CA SER A 46 -0.72 31.20 5.40
C SER A 46 -1.61 31.73 4.27
N SER A 47 -1.74 30.97 3.18
CA SER A 47 -2.62 31.32 2.05
C SER A 47 -4.06 31.61 2.48
N GLN A 48 -4.51 30.96 3.56
CA GLN A 48 -5.81 31.21 4.20
C GLN A 48 -5.95 32.64 4.76
N LYS A 49 -4.90 33.21 5.35
CA LYS A 49 -4.95 34.57 5.88
C LYS A 49 -5.01 35.61 4.76
N LYS A 50 -4.27 35.40 3.67
CA LYS A 50 -4.33 36.28 2.48
C LYS A 50 -5.73 36.31 1.87
N LEU A 51 -6.40 35.14 1.82
CA LEU A 51 -7.78 35.03 1.37
C LEU A 51 -8.75 35.80 2.27
N ILE A 52 -8.64 35.65 3.58
CA ILE A 52 -9.50 36.37 4.54
C ILE A 52 -9.30 37.88 4.37
N ASP A 53 -8.06 38.36 4.31
CA ASP A 53 -7.76 39.78 4.13
C ASP A 53 -8.34 40.31 2.79
N ALA A 54 -8.34 39.50 1.72
CA ALA A 54 -8.93 39.86 0.43
C ALA A 54 -10.47 39.94 0.49
N ILE A 55 -11.12 38.97 1.13
CA ILE A 55 -12.58 38.98 1.33
C ILE A 55 -13.00 40.15 2.23
N GLU A 56 -12.21 40.45 3.28
CA GLU A 56 -12.49 41.53 4.23
C GLU A 56 -12.23 42.93 3.65
N SER A 57 -11.33 43.06 2.67
CA SER A 57 -10.96 44.35 2.07
C SER A 57 -11.86 44.77 0.90
N ASP A 58 -12.70 43.88 0.37
CA ASP A 58 -13.64 44.19 -0.71
C ASP A 58 -15.08 44.36 -0.19
N ASP A 59 -15.77 45.40 -0.64
CA ASP A 59 -17.15 45.73 -0.24
C ASP A 59 -18.21 44.86 -0.98
N ARG A 60 -17.80 43.74 -1.58
CA ARG A 60 -18.68 42.84 -2.35
C ARG A 60 -19.39 41.82 -1.46
N GLU A 61 -20.61 41.47 -1.85
CA GLU A 61 -21.29 40.29 -1.32
C GLU A 61 -20.79 39.03 -2.06
N TRP A 62 -20.16 38.14 -1.31
CA TRP A 62 -19.59 36.88 -1.82
C TRP A 62 -20.57 35.74 -1.58
N ALA A 63 -20.75 34.91 -2.61
CA ALA A 63 -21.62 33.75 -2.53
C ALA A 63 -20.87 32.41 -2.57
N TYR A 64 -19.60 32.42 -3.02
CA TYR A 64 -18.76 31.23 -3.18
C TYR A 64 -17.27 31.59 -3.09
N VAL A 65 -16.45 30.75 -2.45
CA VAL A 65 -15.00 30.91 -2.33
C VAL A 65 -14.31 29.58 -2.58
N VAL A 66 -13.37 29.53 -3.51
CA VAL A 66 -12.66 28.29 -3.92
C VAL A 66 -11.17 28.42 -3.63
N MET A 67 -10.61 27.46 -2.89
CA MET A 67 -9.19 27.38 -2.55
C MET A 67 -8.57 26.06 -3.03
N GLY A 68 -7.47 26.18 -3.79
CA GLY A 68 -6.59 25.06 -4.13
C GLY A 68 -7.03 24.21 -5.31
N ASN A 69 -6.12 23.33 -5.74
CA ASN A 69 -6.42 22.24 -6.68
C ASN A 69 -7.25 21.19 -5.94
N VAL A 70 -8.53 21.07 -6.27
CA VAL A 70 -9.44 20.08 -5.66
C VAL A 70 -9.84 19.06 -6.73
N GLN A 71 -9.22 17.86 -6.66
CA GLN A 71 -9.66 16.67 -7.38
C GLN A 71 -10.79 15.96 -6.57
N HIS A 72 -12.01 16.40 -6.89
CA HIS A 72 -13.39 15.89 -6.77
C HIS A 72 -13.87 14.76 -5.82
N GLY A 73 -15.07 15.01 -5.24
CA GLY A 73 -16.05 14.02 -4.73
C GLY A 73 -17.18 14.66 -3.87
N ALA A 74 -18.43 14.18 -3.94
CA ALA A 74 -19.62 14.88 -3.37
C ALA A 74 -19.61 15.00 -1.83
N VAL A 75 -19.63 16.24 -1.33
CA VAL A 75 -19.62 16.58 0.10
C VAL A 75 -21.03 16.99 0.54
N GLU A 76 -21.69 16.20 1.39
CA GLU A 76 -23.03 16.55 1.93
C GLU A 76 -22.97 17.60 3.07
N SER A 77 -21.82 17.80 3.70
CA SER A 77 -21.48 18.98 4.52
C SER A 77 -20.00 18.97 4.91
N PHE A 78 -19.37 20.15 5.08
CA PHE A 78 -18.01 20.26 5.60
C PHE A 78 -17.96 21.29 6.74
N VAL A 79 -17.24 20.93 7.82
CA VAL A 79 -16.72 21.85 8.83
C VAL A 79 -15.20 21.88 8.65
N LEU A 80 -14.63 23.05 8.39
CA LEU A 80 -13.18 23.21 8.24
C LEU A 80 -12.48 22.98 9.60
N PRO A 81 -11.51 22.05 9.71
CA PRO A 81 -10.81 21.80 10.96
C PRO A 81 -9.76 22.91 11.19
N SER A 82 -10.24 24.09 11.61
CA SER A 82 -9.49 25.14 12.34
C SER A 82 -10.20 26.49 12.37
N LEU A 83 -11.36 26.64 11.72
CA LEU A 83 -12.24 27.79 11.97
C LEU A 83 -13.09 27.48 13.21
N THR A 84 -12.87 28.21 14.30
CA THR A 84 -13.81 28.20 15.43
C THR A 84 -15.20 28.59 14.90
N GLU A 85 -16.24 27.87 15.33
CA GLU A 85 -17.67 28.14 15.03
C GLU A 85 -18.03 29.63 15.06
N SER A 86 -17.34 30.42 15.90
CA SER A 86 -17.52 31.86 16.07
C SER A 86 -17.25 32.73 14.82
N VAL A 87 -16.51 32.23 13.82
CA VAL A 87 -16.24 32.98 12.57
C VAL A 87 -17.38 32.84 11.56
N LEU A 88 -18.07 31.69 11.57
CA LEU A 88 -19.19 31.40 10.66
C LEU A 88 -20.48 32.12 11.08
N ASP A 89 -20.67 32.37 12.38
CA ASP A 89 -21.85 33.06 12.91
C ASP A 89 -21.91 34.57 12.58
N LEU A 90 -20.83 35.15 12.04
CA LEU A 90 -20.75 36.61 11.87
C LEU A 90 -21.26 37.11 10.51
N ARG A 91 -21.33 36.27 9.46
CA ARG A 91 -21.87 36.67 8.14
C ARG A 91 -22.49 35.48 7.40
N ASP A 92 -23.70 35.68 6.88
CA ASP A 92 -24.40 34.79 5.94
C ASP A 92 -23.64 34.69 4.60
N VAL A 93 -22.49 34.02 4.57
CA VAL A 93 -21.73 33.74 3.34
C VAL A 93 -21.95 32.27 2.98
N PRO A 94 -22.74 31.95 1.94
CA PRO A 94 -22.81 30.60 1.40
C PRO A 94 -21.44 30.20 0.84
N VAL A 95 -21.09 28.92 0.93
CA VAL A 95 -19.88 28.34 0.30
C VAL A 95 -20.33 27.06 -0.42
N ALA A 96 -19.85 26.83 -1.64
CA ALA A 96 -20.01 25.57 -2.37
C ALA A 96 -18.73 25.22 -3.12
N LEU A 97 -18.46 23.92 -3.24
CA LEU A 97 -17.33 23.29 -3.93
C LEU A 97 -17.88 22.38 -5.06
N ASP A 98 -17.16 22.25 -6.18
CA ASP A 98 -17.60 21.50 -7.37
C ASP A 98 -16.81 20.19 -7.63
N PRO A 99 -17.49 19.06 -7.91
CA PRO A 99 -16.90 17.84 -8.45
C PRO A 99 -17.09 17.64 -9.97
N VAL A 100 -16.03 17.41 -10.77
CA VAL A 100 -16.14 16.94 -12.17
C VAL A 100 -16.50 15.45 -12.19
N ARG A 101 -17.45 15.10 -13.07
CA ARG A 101 -18.00 13.76 -13.29
C ARG A 101 -17.16 12.94 -14.27
N SER A 102 -17.03 11.63 -14.00
CA SER A 102 -17.03 10.59 -15.03
C SER A 102 -18.36 9.83 -14.98
N ALA A 103 -19.04 9.73 -16.12
CA ALA A 103 -20.39 9.19 -16.23
C ALA A 103 -20.40 7.67 -16.40
N PHE A 104 -21.34 7.04 -15.70
CA PHE A 104 -21.89 5.70 -15.94
C PHE A 104 -21.72 5.17 -17.38
N SER A 105 -21.03 4.04 -17.49
CA SER A 105 -21.27 2.99 -18.47
C SER A 105 -21.44 1.70 -17.67
N GLY A 106 -22.49 0.94 -18.00
CA GLY A 106 -23.00 -0.14 -17.15
C GLY A 106 -22.04 -1.31 -16.96
N PHE A 107 -22.30 -2.02 -15.87
CA PHE A 107 -21.84 -3.37 -15.54
C PHE A 107 -21.25 -4.12 -16.74
N MET A 108 -19.92 -4.11 -16.83
CA MET A 108 -19.11 -5.07 -17.56
C MET A 108 -18.44 -5.95 -16.49
N PRO A 109 -18.36 -7.27 -16.67
CA PRO A 109 -17.58 -8.10 -15.76
C PRO A 109 -16.12 -7.63 -15.75
N SER A 110 -15.50 -7.66 -14.56
CA SER A 110 -14.05 -7.60 -14.35
C SER A 110 -13.37 -8.32 -15.51
N GLN A 111 -12.71 -7.56 -16.40
CA GLN A 111 -11.81 -8.14 -17.37
C GLN A 111 -10.44 -8.15 -16.70
N ALA A 112 -9.77 -9.30 -16.74
CA ALA A 112 -8.35 -9.45 -16.43
C ALA A 112 -7.57 -8.25 -16.99
N ILE A 113 -6.64 -7.72 -16.19
CA ILE A 113 -5.83 -6.56 -16.56
C ILE A 113 -5.08 -6.90 -17.85
N GLY A 114 -5.53 -6.35 -18.96
CA GLY A 114 -4.99 -6.59 -20.28
C GLY A 114 -4.23 -5.38 -20.79
N SER A 115 -2.90 -5.50 -20.90
CA SER A 115 -1.96 -4.80 -21.79
C SER A 115 -2.00 -3.26 -22.01
N ASP A 116 -2.88 -2.49 -21.38
CA ASP A 116 -2.74 -1.04 -21.25
C ASP A 116 -1.92 -0.75 -19.97
N MET A 117 -0.90 0.11 -20.07
CA MET A 117 0.01 0.42 -18.96
C MET A 117 -0.77 0.93 -17.73
N SER A 118 -0.81 0.12 -16.67
CA SER A 118 -1.49 0.46 -15.41
C SER A 118 -0.62 1.34 -14.50
N ARG A 119 -1.26 2.14 -13.64
CA ARG A 119 -0.62 3.00 -12.65
C ARG A 119 -0.56 2.28 -11.30
N ILE A 120 0.64 1.92 -10.86
CA ILE A 120 0.84 1.13 -9.64
C ILE A 120 1.61 1.95 -8.59
N LEU A 121 1.03 2.11 -7.41
CA LEU A 121 1.71 2.74 -6.28
C LEU A 121 2.36 1.67 -5.41
N VAL A 122 3.67 1.76 -5.19
CA VAL A 122 4.45 0.81 -4.37
C VAL A 122 5.01 1.54 -3.16
N THR A 123 4.54 1.22 -1.96
CA THR A 123 5.13 1.76 -0.72
C THR A 123 6.28 0.90 -0.23
N GLY A 124 7.33 1.49 0.34
CA GLY A 124 8.53 0.77 0.75
C GLY A 124 9.38 0.31 -0.43
N GLY A 125 9.22 1.00 -1.58
CA GLY A 125 9.81 0.61 -2.85
C GLY A 125 11.33 0.78 -2.93
N LEU A 126 11.97 1.45 -1.96
CA LEU A 126 13.44 1.50 -1.84
C LEU A 126 13.96 0.52 -0.76
N GLY A 127 13.07 -0.27 -0.15
CA GLY A 127 13.41 -1.33 0.79
C GLY A 127 14.00 -2.57 0.11
N GLY A 128 14.57 -3.48 0.91
CA GLY A 128 15.33 -4.65 0.41
C GLY A 128 14.65 -5.41 -0.73
N SER A 129 13.42 -5.85 -0.52
CA SER A 129 12.58 -6.53 -1.52
C SER A 129 11.68 -5.58 -2.34
N GLY A 130 11.34 -4.41 -1.79
CA GLY A 130 10.54 -3.40 -2.48
C GLY A 130 11.15 -2.94 -3.80
N ARG A 131 12.48 -2.79 -3.85
CA ARG A 131 13.18 -2.41 -5.10
C ARG A 131 13.06 -3.43 -6.22
N TRP A 132 13.02 -4.73 -5.89
CA TRP A 132 12.81 -5.79 -6.87
C TRP A 132 11.37 -5.80 -7.39
N ILE A 133 10.41 -5.49 -6.52
CA ILE A 133 9.01 -5.32 -6.92
C ILE A 133 8.86 -4.13 -7.87
N VAL A 134 9.42 -2.97 -7.54
CA VAL A 134 9.34 -1.78 -8.41
C VAL A 134 9.98 -2.06 -9.77
N ASP A 135 11.18 -2.63 -9.79
CA ASP A 135 11.87 -2.98 -11.03
C ASP A 135 11.05 -3.95 -11.88
N ARG A 136 10.49 -4.99 -11.27
CA ARG A 136 9.64 -5.95 -11.97
C ARG A 136 8.42 -5.29 -12.59
N LEU A 137 7.69 -4.47 -11.82
CA LEU A 137 6.50 -3.79 -12.32
C LEU A 137 6.83 -2.77 -13.42
N ALA A 138 7.99 -2.11 -13.30
CA ALA A 138 8.47 -1.22 -14.34
C ALA A 138 8.85 -1.97 -15.63
N ASP A 139 9.46 -3.16 -15.52
CA ASP A 139 9.79 -4.04 -16.65
C ASP A 139 8.54 -4.62 -17.32
N ASP A 140 7.48 -4.88 -16.55
CA ASP A 140 6.16 -5.28 -17.05
C ASP A 140 5.42 -4.12 -17.76
N GLY A 141 5.98 -2.90 -17.70
CA GLY A 141 5.52 -1.73 -18.42
C GLY A 141 4.55 -0.84 -17.64
N HIS A 142 4.41 -1.01 -16.33
CA HIS A 142 3.56 -0.14 -15.51
C HIS A 142 4.17 1.26 -15.32
N GLU A 143 3.32 2.26 -15.11
CA GLU A 143 3.73 3.54 -14.51
C GLU A 143 3.77 3.34 -13.00
N VAL A 144 4.96 3.45 -12.39
CA VAL A 144 5.13 3.13 -10.98
C VAL A 144 5.40 4.39 -10.16
N MET A 145 4.59 4.64 -9.13
CA MET A 145 4.93 5.57 -8.06
C MET A 145 5.56 4.80 -6.90
N CYS A 146 6.86 4.94 -6.72
CA CYS A 146 7.61 4.39 -5.60
C CYS A 146 7.53 5.37 -4.42
N VAL A 147 6.91 4.98 -3.30
CA VAL A 147 6.80 5.80 -2.09
C VAL A 147 7.69 5.23 -1.01
N ASP A 148 8.58 6.04 -0.44
CA ASP A 148 9.49 5.63 0.64
C ASP A 148 9.75 6.78 1.63
N GLN A 149 10.47 6.52 2.72
CA GLN A 149 10.91 7.58 3.64
C GLN A 149 12.15 8.33 3.13
N ARG A 150 12.80 7.81 2.09
CA ARG A 150 13.98 8.39 1.46
C ARG A 150 13.73 8.69 -0.01
N TYR A 151 14.42 9.70 -0.52
CA TYR A 151 14.43 9.99 -1.95
C TYR A 151 15.61 9.26 -2.61
N ALA A 152 15.35 8.68 -3.78
CA ALA A 152 16.36 8.21 -4.72
C ALA A 152 15.94 8.64 -6.13
N GLU A 153 16.91 8.96 -6.98
CA GLU A 153 16.64 9.20 -8.40
C GLU A 153 16.64 7.84 -9.10
N SER A 154 15.54 7.52 -9.77
CA SER A 154 15.41 6.26 -10.50
C SER A 154 16.09 6.35 -11.87
N GLU A 155 16.79 5.27 -12.25
CA GLU A 155 17.32 5.15 -13.61
C GLU A 155 16.22 4.79 -14.63
N ARG A 156 15.01 4.45 -14.14
CA ARG A 156 13.88 4.00 -14.93
C ARG A 156 12.95 5.16 -15.29
N GLY A 157 12.65 5.31 -16.59
CA GLY A 157 11.84 6.42 -17.09
C GLY A 157 10.35 6.36 -16.75
N ASN A 158 9.87 5.21 -16.26
CA ASN A 158 8.48 4.96 -15.85
C ASN A 158 8.33 4.76 -14.33
N VAL A 159 9.31 5.21 -13.55
CA VAL A 159 9.27 5.17 -12.08
C VAL A 159 9.43 6.59 -11.53
N ASP A 160 8.46 7.02 -10.71
CA ASP A 160 8.51 8.29 -9.97
C ASP A 160 8.66 7.99 -8.47
N VAL A 161 9.72 8.53 -7.84
CA VAL A 161 10.00 8.29 -6.42
C VAL A 161 9.50 9.47 -5.58
N ARG A 162 8.63 9.19 -4.61
CA ARG A 162 8.05 10.16 -3.67
C ARG A 162 8.44 9.84 -2.24
N VAL A 163 8.65 10.91 -1.47
CA VAL A 163 8.93 10.80 -0.04
C VAL A 163 7.66 11.05 0.75
N ALA A 164 7.31 10.12 1.63
CA ALA A 164 6.22 10.30 2.59
C ALA A 164 6.42 9.48 3.85
N ASP A 165 5.88 9.97 4.97
CA ASP A 165 5.64 9.18 6.16
C ASP A 165 4.23 8.58 6.06
N LEU A 166 4.14 7.26 5.91
CA LEU A 166 2.85 6.58 5.76
C LEU A 166 2.00 6.60 7.04
N THR A 167 2.59 6.98 8.18
CA THR A 167 1.83 7.23 9.41
C THR A 167 1.10 8.59 9.37
N ASP A 168 1.54 9.52 8.51
CA ASP A 168 0.82 10.74 8.20
C ASP A 168 -0.29 10.46 7.18
N ARG A 169 -1.53 10.57 7.66
CA ARG A 169 -2.71 10.32 6.83
C ARG A 169 -2.86 11.34 5.71
N GLY A 170 -2.47 12.59 5.90
CA GLY A 170 -2.56 13.63 4.88
C GLY A 170 -1.69 13.28 3.67
N ASP A 171 -0.43 12.91 3.92
CA ASP A 171 0.53 12.54 2.88
C ASP A 171 0.05 11.34 2.07
N VAL A 172 -0.43 10.28 2.73
CA VAL A 172 -0.91 9.07 2.04
C VAL A 172 -2.10 9.38 1.11
N PHE A 173 -3.07 10.14 1.60
CA PHE A 173 -4.27 10.45 0.82
C PHE A 173 -3.98 11.43 -0.32
N ASP A 174 -3.06 12.39 -0.12
CA ASP A 174 -2.61 13.29 -1.18
C ASP A 174 -1.90 12.52 -2.29
N LEU A 175 -0.93 11.64 -1.94
CA LEU A 175 -0.21 10.84 -2.92
C LEU A 175 -1.11 9.88 -3.69
N VAL A 176 -1.95 9.12 -2.98
CA VAL A 176 -2.87 8.17 -3.63
C VAL A 176 -3.89 8.91 -4.50
N GLY A 177 -4.46 10.02 -4.01
CA GLY A 177 -5.44 10.80 -4.78
C GLY A 177 -4.84 11.48 -6.02
N ALA A 178 -3.64 12.05 -5.89
CA ALA A 178 -2.95 12.70 -7.00
C ALA A 178 -2.45 11.69 -8.05
N PHE A 179 -2.05 10.50 -7.59
CA PHE A 179 -1.58 9.44 -8.47
C PHE A 179 -2.71 8.58 -9.04
N ASP A 180 -3.91 8.55 -8.46
CA ASP A 180 -5.07 7.80 -8.97
C ASP A 180 -4.70 6.39 -9.48
N PRO A 181 -4.17 5.51 -8.61
CA PRO A 181 -3.63 4.22 -9.01
C PRO A 181 -4.72 3.21 -9.38
N ASP A 182 -4.43 2.35 -10.36
CA ASP A 182 -5.23 1.14 -10.61
C ASP A 182 -4.96 0.05 -9.56
N GLY A 183 -3.75 0.06 -8.99
CA GLY A 183 -3.29 -0.91 -7.99
C GLY A 183 -2.31 -0.32 -6.98
N VAL A 184 -2.38 -0.83 -5.76
CA VAL A 184 -1.46 -0.46 -4.67
C VAL A 184 -0.74 -1.69 -4.16
N VAL A 185 0.60 -1.65 -4.16
CA VAL A 185 1.46 -2.60 -3.48
C VAL A 185 1.95 -1.99 -2.17
N HIS A 186 1.38 -2.44 -1.05
CA HIS A 186 1.79 -1.97 0.27
C HIS A 186 2.87 -2.88 0.88
N TRP A 187 4.13 -2.51 0.64
CA TRP A 187 5.31 -3.26 1.10
C TRP A 187 6.10 -2.57 2.23
N ALA A 188 5.70 -1.37 2.65
CA ALA A 188 6.36 -0.64 3.72
C ALA A 188 5.99 -1.20 5.10
N ALA A 189 7.00 -1.52 5.90
CA ALA A 189 6.85 -1.91 7.31
C ALA A 189 8.20 -1.74 8.03
N ILE A 190 8.18 -1.79 9.35
CA ILE A 190 9.34 -2.21 10.16
C ILE A 190 9.27 -3.75 10.21
N PRO A 191 10.16 -4.48 9.52
CA PRO A 191 10.04 -5.91 9.33
C PRO A 191 10.67 -6.75 10.46
N ASP A 192 11.58 -6.16 11.23
CA ASP A 192 12.29 -6.83 12.32
C ASP A 192 11.88 -6.23 13.68
N PRO A 193 11.19 -7.00 14.56
CA PRO A 193 10.79 -6.54 15.88
C PRO A 193 11.94 -6.50 16.91
N LEU A 194 13.13 -7.03 16.60
CA LEU A 194 14.25 -7.16 17.54
C LEU A 194 15.12 -5.90 17.60
N ASP A 195 15.19 -5.14 16.50
CA ASP A 195 16.01 -3.93 16.41
C ASP A 195 15.27 -2.66 16.89
N HIS A 196 13.97 -2.77 17.17
CA HIS A 196 13.10 -1.65 17.52
C HIS A 196 12.28 -1.92 18.79
N PRO A 197 11.87 -0.88 19.54
CA PRO A 197 10.89 -1.04 20.61
C PRO A 197 9.59 -1.61 20.07
N GLY A 198 9.06 -2.67 20.68
CA GLY A 198 7.87 -3.35 20.16
C GLY A 198 6.64 -2.48 19.93
N GLY A 199 6.43 -1.45 20.76
CA GLY A 199 5.35 -0.48 20.56
C GLY A 199 5.51 0.33 19.27
N GLU A 200 6.73 0.71 18.91
CA GLU A 200 7.05 1.43 17.67
C GLU A 200 6.76 0.57 16.44
N VAL A 201 7.18 -0.70 16.48
CA VAL A 201 6.93 -1.69 15.42
C VAL A 201 5.43 -1.84 15.17
N PHE A 202 4.67 -2.09 16.23
CA PHE A 202 3.23 -2.31 16.13
C PHE A 202 2.49 -1.05 15.65
N GLU A 203 2.77 0.10 16.26
CA GLU A 203 2.11 1.37 15.92
C GLU A 203 2.41 1.79 14.47
N ASN A 204 3.67 1.77 14.05
CA ASN A 204 4.06 2.12 12.69
C ASN A 204 3.34 1.21 11.68
N ASN A 205 3.45 -0.11 11.86
CA ASN A 205 2.95 -1.07 10.88
C ASN A 205 1.42 -1.00 10.78
N ILE A 206 0.71 -0.86 11.89
CA ILE A 206 -0.76 -0.77 11.87
C ILE A 206 -1.25 0.56 11.30
N VAL A 207 -0.67 1.69 11.71
CA VAL A 207 -1.15 3.01 11.25
C VAL A 207 -0.87 3.19 9.76
N SER A 208 0.34 2.83 9.31
CA SER A 208 0.68 2.87 7.88
C SER A 208 -0.20 1.95 7.05
N THR A 209 -0.39 0.69 7.47
CA THR A 209 -1.29 -0.26 6.79
C THR A 209 -2.71 0.29 6.70
N TYR A 210 -3.27 0.81 7.80
CA TYR A 210 -4.61 1.38 7.78
C TYR A 210 -4.74 2.55 6.80
N ASN A 211 -3.80 3.50 6.85
CA ASN A 211 -3.84 4.67 5.98
C ASN A 211 -3.79 4.29 4.50
N VAL A 212 -2.87 3.39 4.13
CA VAL A 212 -2.68 2.96 2.73
C VAL A 212 -3.87 2.16 2.23
N LEU A 213 -4.34 1.17 2.99
CA LEU A 213 -5.49 0.35 2.58
C LEU A 213 -6.80 1.15 2.49
N GLU A 214 -7.02 2.12 3.39
CA GLU A 214 -8.19 3.00 3.31
C GLU A 214 -8.08 3.98 2.13
N ALA A 215 -6.89 4.50 1.84
CA ALA A 215 -6.68 5.39 0.69
C ALA A 215 -6.87 4.63 -0.63
N ALA A 216 -6.29 3.44 -0.76
CA ALA A 216 -6.46 2.57 -1.91
C ALA A 216 -7.93 2.24 -2.18
N GLY A 217 -8.67 1.82 -1.14
CA GLY A 217 -10.11 1.53 -1.27
C GLY A 217 -10.93 2.74 -1.72
N ARG A 218 -10.57 3.97 -1.32
CA ARG A 218 -11.26 5.17 -1.79
C ARG A 218 -10.91 5.57 -3.24
N ALA A 219 -9.75 5.15 -3.71
CA ALA A 219 -9.33 5.31 -5.10
C ALA A 219 -9.83 4.17 -6.00
N ASP A 220 -10.63 3.23 -5.46
CA ASP A 220 -11.07 2.03 -6.18
C ASP A 220 -9.91 1.14 -6.68
N ALA A 221 -8.75 1.25 -6.01
CA ALA A 221 -7.54 0.53 -6.36
C ALA A 221 -7.51 -0.85 -5.69
N ARG A 222 -7.19 -1.90 -6.45
CA ARG A 222 -6.89 -3.22 -5.88
C ARG A 222 -5.62 -3.17 -5.05
N VAL A 223 -5.52 -4.01 -4.02
CA VAL A 223 -4.40 -4.01 -3.10
C VAL A 223 -3.69 -5.35 -3.08
N VAL A 224 -2.37 -5.31 -3.19
CA VAL A 224 -1.49 -6.41 -2.80
C VAL A 224 -0.62 -5.90 -1.66
N TRP A 225 -0.47 -6.63 -0.56
CA TRP A 225 0.33 -6.14 0.56
C TRP A 225 1.10 -7.23 1.29
N ALA A 226 2.18 -6.81 1.95
CA ALA A 226 3.01 -7.68 2.76
C ALA A 226 2.35 -7.95 4.11
N SER A 227 1.61 -9.07 4.21
CA SER A 227 1.42 -9.78 5.47
C SER A 227 2.74 -10.50 5.84
N SER A 228 2.68 -11.59 6.61
CA SER A 228 3.86 -12.38 6.95
C SER A 228 3.48 -13.75 7.49
N GLU A 229 4.36 -14.75 7.32
CA GLU A 229 4.30 -15.99 8.10
C GLU A 229 4.37 -15.73 9.61
N SER A 230 4.95 -14.61 10.06
CA SER A 230 4.98 -14.24 11.49
C SER A 230 3.58 -14.07 12.08
N ALA A 231 2.54 -13.85 11.26
CA ALA A 231 1.16 -13.86 11.73
C ALA A 231 0.73 -15.24 12.29
N LEU A 232 1.38 -16.34 11.90
CA LEU A 232 1.16 -17.66 12.49
C LEU A 232 1.58 -17.70 13.97
N GLY A 233 2.57 -16.90 14.34
CA GLY A 233 3.13 -16.83 15.70
C GLY A 233 4.25 -17.82 16.00
N PHE A 234 4.90 -18.36 14.97
CA PHE A 234 6.10 -19.17 15.13
C PHE A 234 7.39 -18.34 15.06
N PRO A 235 7.60 -17.47 14.04
CA PRO A 235 8.70 -16.52 14.08
C PRO A 235 8.61 -15.60 15.30
N PHE A 236 9.77 -15.28 15.89
CA PHE A 236 9.91 -14.39 17.05
C PHE A 236 9.22 -14.83 18.34
N ALA A 237 8.68 -16.06 18.39
CA ALA A 237 8.20 -16.65 19.63
C ALA A 237 9.35 -16.87 20.62
N ALA A 238 9.08 -16.70 21.92
CA ALA A 238 10.02 -16.95 23.01
C ALA A 238 10.45 -18.41 23.06
N GLU A 239 9.53 -19.33 22.76
CA GLU A 239 9.77 -20.74 22.50
C GLU A 239 8.89 -21.12 21.30
N THR A 240 9.48 -21.61 20.21
CA THR A 240 8.71 -21.92 18.99
C THR A 240 7.94 -23.23 19.21
N PRO A 241 6.60 -23.23 19.19
CA PRO A 241 5.84 -24.47 19.29
C PRO A 241 5.88 -25.23 17.96
N ALA A 242 5.69 -26.55 18.03
CA ALA A 242 5.38 -27.33 16.84
C ALA A 242 4.04 -26.86 16.23
N PRO A 243 3.88 -26.87 14.90
CA PRO A 243 2.63 -26.48 14.26
C PRO A 243 1.51 -27.49 14.55
N ASP A 244 0.25 -27.07 14.36
CA ASP A 244 -0.91 -27.92 14.65
C ASP A 244 -1.00 -29.11 13.66
N TYR A 245 -0.52 -28.93 12.42
CA TYR A 245 -0.43 -29.96 11.36
C TYR A 245 0.57 -29.56 10.27
N LEU A 246 0.88 -30.49 9.35
CA LEU A 246 1.73 -30.27 8.19
C LEU A 246 1.02 -30.73 6.89
N PRO A 247 1.26 -30.06 5.75
CA PRO A 247 1.98 -28.80 5.60
C PRO A 247 1.18 -27.65 6.24
N ILE A 248 1.87 -26.59 6.63
CA ILE A 248 1.21 -25.38 7.13
C ILE A 248 0.58 -24.68 5.93
N ASP A 249 -0.74 -24.51 5.95
CA ASP A 249 -1.51 -23.79 4.94
C ASP A 249 -2.18 -22.54 5.53
N GLU A 250 -2.91 -21.78 4.72
CA GLU A 250 -3.51 -20.51 5.15
C GLU A 250 -4.64 -20.65 6.18
N GLU A 251 -5.17 -21.87 6.38
CA GLU A 251 -6.16 -22.17 7.42
C GLU A 251 -5.51 -22.40 8.80
N HIS A 252 -4.18 -22.49 8.85
CA HIS A 252 -3.46 -22.62 10.10
C HIS A 252 -3.73 -21.39 10.99
N PRO A 253 -4.06 -21.58 12.28
CA PRO A 253 -4.44 -20.49 13.16
C PRO A 253 -3.31 -19.46 13.33
N LEU A 254 -3.71 -18.19 13.33
CA LEU A 254 -2.85 -17.05 13.64
C LEU A 254 -2.79 -16.85 15.16
N ARG A 255 -1.59 -16.98 15.74
CA ARG A 255 -1.37 -16.87 17.20
C ARG A 255 -0.07 -16.11 17.53
N PRO A 256 0.19 -14.93 16.94
CA PRO A 256 1.42 -14.21 17.20
C PRO A 256 1.50 -13.69 18.63
N GLU A 257 2.69 -13.75 19.22
CA GLU A 257 2.98 -13.20 20.55
C GLU A 257 3.88 -11.96 20.51
N ASP A 258 4.49 -11.69 19.35
CA ASP A 258 5.39 -10.57 19.12
C ASP A 258 4.65 -9.39 18.44
N PRO A 259 5.13 -8.14 18.61
CA PRO A 259 4.47 -6.95 18.06
C PRO A 259 4.41 -6.91 16.53
N TYR A 260 5.39 -7.50 15.83
CA TYR A 260 5.39 -7.55 14.37
C TYR A 260 4.33 -8.53 13.87
N GLY A 261 4.33 -9.77 14.36
CA GLY A 261 3.32 -10.78 14.01
C GLY A 261 1.89 -10.30 14.30
N VAL A 262 1.67 -9.70 15.49
CA VAL A 262 0.36 -9.13 15.86
C VAL A 262 -0.04 -7.99 14.92
N SER A 263 0.92 -7.17 14.45
CA SER A 263 0.62 -6.11 13.47
C SER A 263 0.16 -6.68 12.13
N LYS A 264 0.73 -7.80 11.68
CA LYS A 264 0.36 -8.45 10.42
C LYS A 264 -0.99 -9.16 10.51
N GLU A 265 -1.27 -9.86 11.60
CA GLU A 265 -2.61 -10.44 11.85
C GLU A 265 -3.70 -9.34 11.85
N ALA A 266 -3.47 -8.25 12.58
CA ALA A 266 -4.42 -7.13 12.59
C ALA A 266 -4.51 -6.42 11.23
N GLY A 267 -3.43 -6.33 10.47
CA GLY A 267 -3.44 -5.86 9.08
C GLY A 267 -4.33 -6.70 8.16
N GLU A 268 -4.39 -8.03 8.34
CA GLU A 268 -5.33 -8.88 7.59
C GLU A 268 -6.80 -8.59 7.96
N ALA A 269 -7.07 -8.19 9.20
CA ALA A 269 -8.40 -7.72 9.58
C ALA A 269 -8.75 -6.39 8.90
N LEU A 270 -7.77 -5.50 8.70
CA LEU A 270 -7.92 -4.27 7.92
C LEU A 270 -8.16 -4.57 6.45
N ALA A 271 -7.43 -5.51 5.85
CA ALA A 271 -7.64 -5.97 4.48
C ALA A 271 -9.10 -6.42 4.26
N ARG A 272 -9.61 -7.30 5.14
CA ARG A 272 -11.03 -7.70 5.10
C ARG A 272 -11.99 -6.53 5.29
N GLN A 273 -11.62 -5.52 6.08
CA GLN A 273 -12.43 -4.32 6.26
C GLN A 273 -12.46 -3.47 4.99
N THR A 274 -11.32 -3.31 4.31
CA THR A 274 -11.21 -2.56 3.06
C THR A 274 -12.12 -3.16 2.00
N VAL A 275 -12.04 -4.48 1.80
CA VAL A 275 -12.96 -5.22 0.91
C VAL A 275 -14.42 -4.93 1.25
N ARG A 276 -14.84 -5.15 2.51
CA ARG A 276 -16.25 -4.96 2.90
C ARG A 276 -16.74 -3.52 2.74
N ARG A 277 -15.84 -2.54 2.82
CA ARG A 277 -16.19 -1.12 2.83
C ARG A 277 -16.19 -0.52 1.43
N HIS A 278 -15.24 -0.92 0.60
CA HIS A 278 -14.93 -0.26 -0.67
C HIS A 278 -15.12 -1.18 -1.88
N ASP A 279 -15.37 -2.48 -1.68
CA ASP A 279 -15.61 -3.45 -2.75
C ASP A 279 -14.41 -3.67 -3.69
N VAL A 280 -13.20 -3.33 -3.23
CA VAL A 280 -11.92 -3.61 -3.92
C VAL A 280 -11.34 -4.94 -3.46
N SER A 281 -10.59 -5.62 -4.32
CA SER A 281 -9.87 -6.84 -3.96
C SER A 281 -8.60 -6.55 -3.17
N VAL A 282 -8.28 -7.43 -2.22
CA VAL A 282 -7.07 -7.34 -1.40
C VAL A 282 -6.40 -8.71 -1.31
N VAL A 283 -5.12 -8.81 -1.67
CA VAL A 283 -4.31 -10.02 -1.48
C VAL A 283 -3.24 -9.78 -0.42
N SER A 284 -3.29 -10.56 0.66
CA SER A 284 -2.28 -10.63 1.71
C SER A 284 -1.21 -11.65 1.33
N ILE A 285 -0.02 -11.21 0.96
CA ILE A 285 1.11 -12.13 0.73
C ILE A 285 1.80 -12.37 2.08
N ARG A 286 1.97 -13.63 2.45
CA ARG A 286 2.72 -14.08 3.63
C ARG A 286 4.07 -14.64 3.16
N PRO A 287 5.07 -13.79 2.92
CA PRO A 287 6.39 -14.29 2.56
C PRO A 287 7.01 -15.01 3.75
N SER A 288 7.74 -16.10 3.46
CA SER A 288 8.73 -16.65 4.39
C SER A 288 10.03 -15.84 4.31
N TRP A 289 11.10 -16.32 4.94
CA TRP A 289 12.37 -15.60 5.03
C TRP A 289 12.95 -15.30 3.64
N ILE A 290 12.88 -14.04 3.23
CA ILE A 290 13.31 -13.57 1.91
C ILE A 290 14.84 -13.61 1.79
N GLN A 291 15.33 -14.34 0.80
CA GLN A 291 16.75 -14.45 0.44
C GLN A 291 17.06 -13.65 -0.84
N TYR A 292 18.32 -13.26 -1.00
CA TYR A 292 18.77 -12.44 -2.11
C TYR A 292 19.81 -13.18 -2.96
N PRO A 293 19.84 -12.98 -4.30
CA PRO A 293 20.87 -13.57 -5.15
C PRO A 293 22.27 -13.23 -4.65
N GLY A 294 23.14 -14.23 -4.50
CA GLY A 294 24.48 -14.07 -3.94
C GLY A 294 24.57 -13.88 -2.42
N GLU A 295 23.44 -13.74 -1.72
CA GLU A 295 23.34 -13.48 -0.27
C GLU A 295 22.19 -14.31 0.34
N TYR A 296 22.38 -15.63 0.40
CA TYR A 296 21.46 -16.58 1.02
C TYR A 296 21.83 -16.85 2.48
N ASP A 297 21.48 -15.91 3.36
CA ASP A 297 21.80 -15.97 4.80
C ASP A 297 21.30 -17.27 5.48
N CYS A 298 20.18 -17.82 5.00
CA CYS A 298 19.62 -19.06 5.54
C CYS A 298 20.59 -20.28 5.49
N LEU A 299 21.57 -20.26 4.59
CA LEU A 299 22.57 -21.33 4.45
C LEU A 299 23.71 -21.24 5.46
N ASP A 300 23.92 -20.07 6.06
CA ASP A 300 25.03 -19.78 6.97
C ASP A 300 24.61 -19.74 8.45
N VAL A 301 23.32 -19.94 8.75
CA VAL A 301 22.77 -19.85 10.11
C VAL A 301 22.55 -21.24 10.71
N GLU A 302 23.16 -21.49 11.87
CA GLU A 302 22.86 -22.68 12.66
C GLU A 302 21.43 -22.57 13.26
N PRO A 303 20.59 -23.62 13.16
CA PRO A 303 19.26 -23.62 13.72
C PRO A 303 19.27 -23.35 15.24
N PRO A 304 18.44 -22.43 15.77
CA PRO A 304 18.30 -22.23 17.20
C PRO A 304 17.79 -23.49 17.92
N ALA A 305 18.25 -23.68 19.15
CA ALA A 305 17.81 -24.81 19.98
C ALA A 305 16.33 -24.68 20.37
N GLU A 306 15.82 -23.46 20.40
CA GLU A 306 14.45 -23.07 20.79
C GLU A 306 13.41 -23.26 19.67
N GLY A 307 13.81 -23.76 18.50
CA GLY A 307 12.93 -23.98 17.35
C GLY A 307 13.13 -22.98 16.22
N VAL A 308 13.09 -23.45 14.96
CA VAL A 308 13.17 -22.60 13.77
C VAL A 308 11.75 -22.11 13.42
N GLY A 309 11.47 -20.82 13.64
CA GLY A 309 10.13 -20.24 13.49
C GLY A 309 9.55 -20.22 12.08
N ASN A 310 10.40 -20.22 11.05
CA ASN A 310 10.01 -20.35 9.64
C ASN A 310 10.04 -21.82 9.15
N PHE A 311 10.34 -22.77 10.04
CA PHE A 311 10.43 -24.20 9.75
C PHE A 311 11.22 -24.53 8.48
N TRP A 312 12.42 -23.95 8.38
CA TRP A 312 13.35 -24.11 7.25
C TRP A 312 12.82 -23.65 5.89
N SER A 313 11.74 -22.87 5.88
CA SER A 313 11.14 -22.30 4.69
C SER A 313 11.83 -20.98 4.33
N TYR A 314 11.88 -20.67 3.04
CA TYR A 314 12.46 -19.43 2.52
C TYR A 314 11.79 -19.05 1.20
N VAL A 315 12.16 -17.90 0.64
CA VAL A 315 11.74 -17.51 -0.71
C VAL A 315 12.77 -16.56 -1.33
N ASP A 316 13.06 -16.70 -2.63
CA ASP A 316 13.91 -15.76 -3.35
C ASP A 316 13.18 -14.43 -3.57
N VAL A 317 13.88 -13.30 -3.43
CA VAL A 317 13.29 -11.97 -3.63
C VAL A 317 12.70 -11.75 -5.04
N ARG A 318 13.22 -12.43 -6.06
CA ARG A 318 12.68 -12.37 -7.43
C ARG A 318 11.37 -13.12 -7.56
N ASP A 319 11.19 -14.15 -6.73
CA ASP A 319 9.94 -14.89 -6.58
C ASP A 319 8.91 -14.07 -5.80
N ILE A 320 9.35 -13.23 -4.85
CA ILE A 320 8.49 -12.19 -4.25
C ILE A 320 7.99 -11.20 -5.30
N ALA A 321 8.88 -10.70 -6.17
CA ALA A 321 8.48 -9.78 -7.22
C ALA A 321 7.49 -10.42 -8.21
N SER A 322 7.68 -11.71 -8.52
CA SER A 322 6.79 -12.43 -9.45
C SER A 322 5.42 -12.76 -8.86
N ILE A 323 5.32 -13.12 -7.57
CA ILE A 323 4.00 -13.34 -6.93
C ILE A 323 3.24 -12.04 -6.75
N VAL A 324 3.91 -10.91 -6.48
CA VAL A 324 3.25 -9.60 -6.42
C VAL A 324 2.63 -9.24 -7.77
N ALA A 325 3.38 -9.43 -8.87
CA ALA A 325 2.85 -9.21 -10.21
C ALA A 325 1.66 -10.15 -10.50
N ALA A 326 1.79 -11.44 -10.20
CA ALA A 326 0.70 -12.41 -10.38
C ALA A 326 -0.55 -12.05 -9.56
N ALA A 327 -0.37 -11.56 -8.32
CA ALA A 327 -1.46 -11.12 -7.46
C ALA A 327 -2.18 -9.86 -7.98
N LEU A 328 -1.46 -8.94 -8.62
CA LEU A 328 -2.06 -7.77 -9.25
C LEU A 328 -2.90 -8.15 -10.48
N ASP A 329 -2.42 -9.12 -11.27
CA ASP A 329 -3.07 -9.58 -12.50
C ASP A 329 -4.24 -10.55 -12.25
N ALA A 330 -4.26 -11.23 -11.10
CA ALA A 330 -5.27 -12.22 -10.77
C ALA A 330 -6.68 -11.61 -10.67
N ASP A 331 -7.67 -12.37 -11.14
CA ASP A 331 -9.09 -12.03 -11.00
C ASP A 331 -9.61 -12.54 -9.65
N ILE A 332 -9.24 -11.83 -8.59
CA ILE A 332 -9.63 -12.13 -7.22
C ILE A 332 -10.79 -11.22 -6.80
N GLU A 333 -11.85 -11.84 -6.26
CA GLU A 333 -12.91 -11.14 -5.55
C GLU A 333 -12.65 -11.20 -4.04
N GLY A 334 -12.74 -10.07 -3.36
CA GLY A 334 -12.66 -10.04 -1.89
C GLY A 334 -11.25 -10.06 -1.31
N HIS A 335 -11.08 -10.71 -0.14
CA HIS A 335 -9.80 -10.81 0.57
C HIS A 335 -9.29 -12.24 0.52
N GLU A 336 -8.07 -12.41 0.02
CA GLU A 336 -7.35 -13.68 0.05
C GLU A 336 -5.99 -13.50 0.74
N ALA A 337 -5.52 -14.55 1.40
CA ALA A 337 -4.16 -14.66 1.89
C ALA A 337 -3.48 -15.82 1.18
N VAL A 338 -2.19 -15.67 0.88
CA VAL A 338 -1.37 -16.71 0.25
C VAL A 338 0.04 -16.71 0.83
N PHE A 339 0.63 -17.89 1.00
CA PHE A 339 2.06 -18.00 1.31
C PHE A 339 2.93 -17.84 0.06
N ALA A 340 4.04 -17.12 0.21
CA ALA A 340 5.10 -17.04 -0.79
C ALA A 340 6.35 -17.73 -0.26
N VAL A 341 6.54 -18.98 -0.68
CA VAL A 341 7.55 -19.92 -0.19
C VAL A 341 8.07 -20.76 -1.35
N ALA A 342 9.36 -21.07 -1.33
CA ALA A 342 9.99 -22.04 -2.22
C ALA A 342 9.38 -23.46 -2.04
N ASP A 343 9.61 -24.35 -2.99
CA ASP A 343 9.07 -25.72 -2.93
C ASP A 343 9.82 -26.58 -1.90
N GLU A 344 11.08 -26.26 -1.63
CA GLU A 344 11.96 -27.00 -0.75
C GLU A 344 12.40 -26.22 0.50
N ASN A 345 12.88 -26.96 1.50
CA ASN A 345 13.58 -26.38 2.64
C ASN A 345 15.04 -26.00 2.32
N TYR A 346 15.58 -25.00 3.01
CA TYR A 346 16.99 -24.62 2.86
C TYR A 346 17.97 -25.48 3.67
N ALA A 347 17.46 -26.41 4.49
CA ALA A 347 18.30 -27.29 5.31
C ALA A 347 18.92 -28.44 4.51
N ASP A 348 18.48 -28.67 3.27
CA ASP A 348 18.92 -29.78 2.40
C ASP A 348 18.74 -31.16 3.06
N ARG A 349 17.64 -31.32 3.81
CA ARG A 349 17.37 -32.51 4.64
C ARG A 349 15.92 -32.92 4.54
N ASP A 350 15.65 -34.17 4.94
CA ASP A 350 14.27 -34.64 5.05
C ASP A 350 13.50 -33.84 6.10
N THR A 351 12.39 -33.21 5.70
CA THR A 351 11.60 -32.32 6.56
C THR A 351 10.99 -33.06 7.74
N VAL A 352 10.60 -34.32 7.57
CA VAL A 352 10.05 -35.15 8.65
C VAL A 352 11.12 -35.43 9.70
N ASP A 353 12.34 -35.76 9.28
CA ASP A 353 13.48 -35.94 10.19
C ASP A 353 13.80 -34.65 10.97
N LEU A 354 13.73 -33.48 10.31
CA LEU A 354 13.93 -32.19 10.97
C LEU A 354 12.92 -31.93 12.10
N PHE A 355 11.63 -32.25 11.88
CA PHE A 355 10.60 -32.14 12.90
C PHE A 355 10.80 -33.14 14.05
N GLU A 356 11.13 -34.39 13.75
CA GLU A 356 11.46 -35.39 14.78
C GLU A 356 12.64 -34.95 15.65
N GLU A 357 13.68 -34.38 15.06
CA GLU A 357 14.88 -33.93 15.77
C GLU A 357 14.63 -32.70 16.65
N GLN A 358 13.94 -31.69 16.13
CA GLN A 358 13.78 -30.41 16.82
C GLN A 358 12.60 -30.41 17.80
N PHE A 359 11.48 -31.04 17.43
CA PHE A 359 10.24 -31.01 18.21
C PHE A 359 9.92 -32.35 18.89
N GLY A 360 10.66 -33.41 18.57
CA GLY A 360 10.49 -34.75 19.18
C GLY A 360 9.29 -35.54 18.65
N ALA A 361 8.52 -34.97 17.73
CA ALA A 361 7.38 -35.59 17.06
C ALA A 361 7.05 -34.83 15.77
N VAL A 362 6.42 -35.54 14.83
CA VAL A 362 5.91 -34.96 13.58
C VAL A 362 4.43 -34.61 13.81
N PRO A 363 4.02 -33.34 13.57
CA PRO A 363 2.61 -32.97 13.57
C PRO A 363 1.79 -33.81 12.59
N GLU A 364 0.53 -34.13 12.94
CA GLU A 364 -0.37 -34.92 12.10
C GLU A 364 -1.65 -34.14 11.75
N PRO A 365 -2.21 -34.27 10.53
CA PRO A 365 -1.66 -35.04 9.42
C PRO A 365 -0.35 -34.45 8.89
N CYS A 366 0.41 -35.25 8.14
CA CYS A 366 1.62 -34.85 7.43
C CYS A 366 1.68 -35.64 6.13
N ASP A 367 1.79 -34.93 5.00
CA ASP A 367 1.98 -35.51 3.67
C ASP A 367 3.29 -35.06 3.00
N LEU A 368 4.17 -34.41 3.77
CA LEU A 368 5.51 -33.99 3.34
C LEU A 368 6.45 -35.19 3.15
N SER A 369 7.40 -35.06 2.23
CA SER A 369 8.42 -36.06 1.97
C SER A 369 9.73 -35.46 1.46
N GLY A 370 10.87 -36.05 1.79
CA GLY A 370 12.14 -35.49 1.32
C GLY A 370 12.31 -34.06 1.81
N ASP A 371 12.79 -33.18 0.96
CA ASP A 371 13.10 -31.78 1.29
C ASP A 371 11.94 -30.80 1.07
N ASP A 372 10.70 -31.27 0.95
CA ASP A 372 9.52 -30.41 0.79
C ASP A 372 9.48 -29.28 1.84
N ALA A 373 9.13 -28.06 1.44
CA ALA A 373 8.93 -26.95 2.37
C ALA A 373 7.82 -27.24 3.39
N SER A 374 8.01 -26.80 4.64
CA SER A 374 7.04 -27.02 5.72
C SER A 374 5.76 -26.21 5.56
N ILE A 375 5.84 -25.08 4.84
CA ILE A 375 4.75 -24.17 4.55
C ILE A 375 4.35 -24.35 3.08
N SER A 376 3.07 -24.59 2.83
CA SER A 376 2.55 -24.84 1.49
C SER A 376 2.36 -23.54 0.71
N ASN A 377 2.77 -23.53 -0.55
CA ASN A 377 2.46 -22.49 -1.54
C ASN A 377 1.27 -22.88 -2.46
N ALA A 378 0.56 -23.97 -2.17
CA ALA A 378 -0.48 -24.52 -3.06
C ALA A 378 -1.62 -23.53 -3.33
N ARG A 379 -2.00 -22.71 -2.35
CA ARG A 379 -3.05 -21.68 -2.54
C ARG A 379 -2.59 -20.57 -3.48
N ALA A 380 -1.30 -20.22 -3.49
CA ALA A 380 -0.74 -19.28 -4.46
C ALA A 380 -0.78 -19.85 -5.88
N ALA A 381 -0.47 -21.14 -6.05
CA ALA A 381 -0.60 -21.83 -7.33
C ALA A 381 -2.06 -21.87 -7.81
N ASP A 382 -2.99 -22.22 -6.92
CA ASP A 382 -4.42 -22.35 -7.26
C ASP A 382 -5.08 -21.00 -7.57
N LEU A 383 -4.82 -19.96 -6.77
CA LEU A 383 -5.48 -18.66 -6.89
C LEU A 383 -4.79 -17.73 -7.88
N LEU A 384 -3.46 -17.73 -7.92
CA LEU A 384 -2.68 -16.76 -8.69
C LEU A 384 -2.01 -17.38 -9.92
N GLY A 385 -2.04 -18.71 -10.06
CA GLY A 385 -1.27 -19.40 -11.10
C GLY A 385 0.24 -19.23 -10.90
N TRP A 386 0.68 -19.03 -9.64
CA TRP A 386 2.05 -18.73 -9.29
C TRP A 386 2.73 -19.94 -8.63
N GLU A 387 3.95 -20.25 -9.08
CA GLU A 387 4.86 -21.22 -8.48
C GLU A 387 6.23 -20.55 -8.32
N PRO A 388 7.00 -20.86 -7.25
CA PRO A 388 8.36 -20.34 -7.11
C PRO A 388 9.24 -20.84 -8.25
N ALA A 389 10.12 -19.98 -8.75
CA ALA A 389 11.00 -20.32 -9.89
C ALA A 389 12.47 -20.44 -9.49
N ARG A 390 12.81 -20.18 -8.23
CA ARG A 390 14.19 -20.13 -7.73
C ARG A 390 14.40 -21.08 -6.57
N SER A 391 15.24 -22.08 -6.81
CA SER A 391 15.84 -22.89 -5.76
C SER A 391 17.13 -22.25 -5.26
N TRP A 392 17.36 -22.27 -3.94
CA TRP A 392 18.60 -21.82 -3.30
C TRP A 392 19.83 -22.53 -3.88
N ARG A 393 19.66 -23.79 -4.34
CA ARG A 393 20.75 -24.60 -4.92
C ARG A 393 21.36 -24.00 -6.19
N GLU A 394 20.59 -23.19 -6.91
CA GLU A 394 21.04 -22.49 -8.11
C GLU A 394 21.22 -21.00 -7.85
N ALA A 395 20.30 -20.40 -7.09
CA ALA A 395 20.22 -18.96 -6.89
C ALA A 395 21.24 -18.41 -5.87
N ALA A 396 21.71 -19.22 -4.91
CA ALA A 396 22.63 -18.75 -3.88
C ALA A 396 23.99 -18.30 -4.42
N ASP A 397 24.46 -18.94 -5.49
CA ASP A 397 25.73 -18.64 -6.15
C ASP A 397 25.56 -17.76 -7.41
N GLU A 398 24.33 -17.29 -7.70
CA GLU A 398 24.04 -16.53 -8.91
C GLU A 398 24.50 -15.07 -8.78
N ASP A 399 25.29 -14.61 -9.76
CA ASP A 399 25.72 -13.22 -9.88
C ASP A 399 24.70 -12.46 -10.73
N VAL A 400 23.82 -11.71 -10.07
CA VAL A 400 22.72 -10.96 -10.68
C VAL A 400 22.90 -9.48 -10.38
N ASP A 401 22.78 -8.64 -11.41
CA ASP A 401 22.72 -7.20 -11.22
C ASP A 401 21.54 -6.84 -10.31
N GLY A 402 21.80 -6.02 -9.30
CA GLY A 402 20.76 -5.56 -8.38
C GLY A 402 19.75 -4.61 -9.05
N PRO A 403 18.63 -4.31 -8.37
CA PRO A 403 17.60 -3.41 -8.89
C PRO A 403 18.12 -1.99 -9.13
N THR A 404 17.50 -1.29 -10.08
CA THR A 404 17.93 0.03 -10.59
C THR A 404 16.98 1.17 -10.24
N VAL A 405 15.90 0.90 -9.49
CA VAL A 405 14.99 1.92 -8.97
C VAL A 405 15.64 2.95 -8.06
#